data_AF-A0A8H7VU46-F1
#
_entry.id   AF-A0A8H7VU46-F1
#
_cell.length_a   1.000
_cell.length_b   1.000
_cell.length_c   1.000
_cell.angle_alpha   90.00
_cell.angle_beta   90.00
_cell.angle_gamma   90.00
#
_symmetry.space_group_name_H-M   'P 1'
#
loop_
_entity.id
_entity.type
_entity.pdbx_description
1 polymer ?
#
loop_
_entity_poly.entity_id
_entity_poly.type
_entity_poly.pdbx_seq_one_letter_code
_entity_poly.pdbx_strand_id
1 'polypeptide(L)'
;MSDEPVLEEFPIEMMEDIDHVAKEWIQQQSDKEVKRIRDVGSSVLPLKISNCGIITNFDNKRARAINRVELDTNCDLSKVQQIMVSPPIPYPHKAHFNYVNLILVTSQPIPFLAPYLYQTNLKVTQPEKEEQGRKYASKEITLKNDLRDYLLINKKGGVLQRQFEKSPFAQSHPTSKPKKLAIFDFDSTLFFSPLLSPTIWHPDLLKLATAESVYGPGWWRDIRSLDLGPFEELKKTAWEGYWNEKIVQDARDCIADTNTMTVVLTGRRFHPFHQLIPDMLESKGLQFDLIGLRPDPESVSDNQWEATRNKTQLSYNITGSVFQSTMHFKTCFILNLLHNIPSLDNVVMWDDRYHHVKRFKEYLDTVKESGTISEGKVIYVPGIRPEYNPEWQKRVIGHIIETHNKALLEHVKEGKVTGKCQQRLEWIENRGKPEDPLDAGSSNLLQLKSLPAQTVIALSTQSINSLKESYAPIFQSQMEKNKKKEWKYFGGEEPVFFGDNVYISQKVMPKESIPFGIIGTKLNDIKVTAYSDSPKLPCLLLQVQVGDNTDSKYILPLWYKPSEFIEIFRFKDIHWKSIKQDGSSSLVSSVNGEINYAYRLGVLETSLGKRTRDDTTPPRRSIRHKR
;
A
#
# COMPACT_ATOMS: atom_id res chain seq x y z
N MET A 1 25.90 14.52 -36.01
CA MET A 1 27.17 14.22 -35.33
C MET A 1 26.84 14.25 -33.86
N SER A 2 26.31 13.15 -33.34
CA SER A 2 27.08 12.01 -32.82
C SER A 2 28.08 12.52 -31.79
N ASP A 3 27.71 12.39 -30.52
CA ASP A 3 28.59 11.95 -29.46
C ASP A 3 27.67 11.33 -28.39
N GLU A 4 27.50 10.02 -28.52
CA GLU A 4 27.00 9.15 -27.46
C GLU A 4 27.87 9.37 -26.21
N PRO A 5 27.31 9.72 -25.04
CA PRO A 5 28.06 9.60 -23.80
C PRO A 5 27.98 8.14 -23.36
N VAL A 6 29.13 7.49 -23.46
CA VAL A 6 29.46 6.16 -22.95
C VAL A 6 28.88 5.96 -21.54
N LEU A 7 28.00 4.97 -21.42
CA LEU A 7 27.54 4.41 -20.15
C LEU A 7 28.60 3.41 -19.67
N GLU A 8 29.31 3.74 -18.60
CA GLU A 8 30.10 2.75 -17.87
C GLU A 8 29.27 2.15 -16.73
N GLU A 9 28.80 0.94 -17.03
CA GLU A 9 28.60 -0.27 -16.22
C GLU A 9 28.40 -0.16 -14.69
N PHE A 10 27.32 -0.77 -14.21
CA PHE A 10 27.22 -1.31 -12.85
C PHE A 10 27.48 -2.81 -12.94
N PRO A 11 28.57 -3.33 -12.36
CA PRO A 11 28.79 -4.76 -12.35
C PRO A 11 27.89 -5.39 -11.30
N ILE A 12 26.96 -6.26 -11.73
CA ILE A 12 26.76 -7.49 -10.97
C ILE A 12 27.85 -8.41 -11.49
N GLU A 13 28.88 -8.60 -10.65
CA GLU A 13 29.75 -9.73 -10.91
C GLU A 13 28.92 -11.01 -10.82
N MET A 14 29.17 -11.87 -11.81
CA MET A 14 28.59 -13.18 -12.01
C MET A 14 28.31 -13.90 -10.69
N MET A 15 27.16 -14.58 -10.65
CA MET A 15 26.97 -15.75 -9.79
C MET A 15 28.10 -16.74 -10.06
N GLU A 16 29.22 -16.60 -9.37
CA GLU A 16 30.07 -17.73 -9.08
C GLU A 16 29.26 -18.57 -8.09
N ASP A 17 28.69 -19.68 -8.57
CA ASP A 17 28.44 -20.80 -7.68
C ASP A 17 29.67 -20.96 -6.80
N ILE A 18 29.48 -21.12 -5.49
CA ILE A 18 30.58 -21.41 -4.58
C ILE A 18 31.37 -22.55 -5.22
N ASP A 19 32.58 -22.25 -5.69
CA ASP A 19 33.35 -23.23 -6.42
C ASP A 19 33.67 -24.41 -5.49
N HIS A 20 33.99 -25.57 -6.06
CA HIS A 20 34.24 -26.77 -5.25
C HIS A 20 35.34 -26.56 -4.19
N VAL A 21 36.33 -25.72 -4.48
CA VAL A 21 37.45 -25.40 -3.58
C VAL A 21 36.99 -24.57 -2.39
N ALA A 22 36.17 -23.54 -2.64
CA ALA A 22 35.55 -22.70 -1.64
C ALA A 22 34.61 -23.51 -0.75
N LYS A 23 33.79 -24.38 -1.34
CA LYS A 23 32.85 -25.23 -0.59
C LYS A 23 33.55 -26.17 0.37
N GLU A 24 34.60 -26.85 -0.10
CA GLU A 24 35.42 -27.74 0.75
C GLU A 24 36.12 -26.96 1.86
N TRP A 25 36.73 -25.82 1.53
CA TRP A 25 37.44 -25.01 2.52
C TRP A 25 36.49 -24.42 3.58
N ILE A 26 35.33 -23.90 3.18
CA ILE A 26 34.27 -23.40 4.07
C ILE A 26 33.83 -24.51 5.03
N GLN A 27 33.58 -25.72 4.51
CA GLN A 27 33.18 -26.85 5.34
C GLN A 27 34.27 -27.19 6.37
N GLN A 28 35.54 -27.21 5.96
CA GLN A 28 36.67 -27.44 6.88
C GLN A 28 36.75 -26.39 7.99
N GLN A 29 36.55 -25.10 7.69
CA GLN A 29 36.56 -24.05 8.71
C GLN A 29 35.36 -24.17 9.66
N SER A 30 34.18 -24.49 9.13
CA SER A 30 32.99 -24.72 9.93
C SER A 30 33.20 -25.90 10.89
N ASP A 31 33.75 -27.02 10.41
CA ASP A 31 34.01 -28.21 11.23
C ASP A 31 35.04 -27.94 12.34
N LYS A 32 36.08 -27.15 12.04
CA LYS A 32 37.06 -26.69 13.05
C LYS A 32 36.39 -25.86 14.15
N GLU A 33 35.49 -24.95 13.77
CA GLU A 33 34.80 -24.11 14.74
C GLU A 33 33.80 -24.92 15.57
N VAL A 34 33.04 -25.83 14.96
CA VAL A 34 32.15 -26.75 15.68
C VAL A 34 32.95 -27.57 16.70
N LYS A 35 34.11 -28.10 16.30
CA LYS A 35 35.00 -28.83 17.20
C LYS A 35 35.46 -27.94 18.35
N ARG A 36 35.98 -26.73 18.06
CA ARG A 36 36.43 -25.78 19.08
C ARG A 36 35.34 -25.45 20.10
N ILE A 37 34.11 -25.22 19.64
CA ILE A 37 32.96 -24.90 20.51
C ILE A 37 32.61 -26.10 21.41
N ARG A 38 32.66 -27.32 20.87
CA ARG A 38 32.42 -28.55 21.64
C ARG A 38 33.51 -28.80 22.67
N ASP A 39 34.77 -28.58 22.32
CA ASP A 39 35.93 -28.78 23.19
C ASP A 39 35.90 -27.85 24.42
N VAL A 40 35.27 -26.66 24.32
CA VAL A 40 35.05 -25.73 25.45
C VAL A 40 33.75 -25.99 26.21
N GLY A 41 33.08 -27.12 25.97
CA GLY A 41 31.86 -27.54 26.68
C GLY A 41 30.57 -26.84 26.22
N SER A 42 30.57 -26.16 25.08
CA SER A 42 29.38 -25.50 24.51
C SER A 42 28.80 -26.31 23.35
N SER A 43 27.58 -25.99 22.94
CA SER A 43 26.88 -26.70 21.85
C SER A 43 26.34 -25.73 20.80
N VAL A 44 26.46 -26.13 19.53
CA VAL A 44 25.89 -25.44 18.36
C VAL A 44 25.34 -26.47 17.37
N LEU A 45 24.35 -26.06 16.59
CA LEU A 45 23.82 -26.82 15.46
C LEU A 45 24.44 -26.30 14.15
N PRO A 46 25.39 -27.01 13.53
CA PRO A 46 25.99 -26.55 12.28
C PRO A 46 25.00 -26.63 11.12
N LEU A 47 24.93 -25.55 10.35
CA LEU A 47 24.20 -25.45 9.09
C LEU A 47 25.19 -25.44 7.94
N LYS A 48 24.90 -26.15 6.85
CA LYS A 48 25.74 -26.06 5.64
C LYS A 48 25.32 -24.87 4.81
N ILE A 49 26.28 -24.22 4.14
CA ILE A 49 25.95 -23.20 3.13
C ILE A 49 25.55 -23.89 1.83
N SER A 50 24.46 -23.43 1.23
CA SER A 50 24.05 -23.80 -0.13
C SER A 50 24.63 -22.81 -1.14
N ASN A 51 24.54 -21.51 -0.85
CA ASN A 51 25.04 -20.42 -1.69
C ASN A 51 25.14 -19.12 -0.85
N CYS A 52 25.92 -18.14 -1.27
CA CYS A 52 26.05 -16.86 -0.56
C CYS A 52 26.50 -15.73 -1.48
N GLY A 53 26.15 -14.48 -1.16
CA GLY A 53 26.54 -13.32 -1.96
C GLY A 53 26.19 -11.99 -1.28
N ILE A 54 26.47 -10.88 -1.98
CA ILE A 54 26.16 -9.52 -1.50
C ILE A 54 25.15 -8.88 -2.44
N ILE A 55 24.09 -8.33 -1.87
CA ILE A 55 23.12 -7.48 -2.57
C ILE A 55 23.42 -6.02 -2.19
N THR A 56 23.46 -5.14 -3.18
CA THR A 56 23.61 -3.70 -2.94
C THR A 56 22.28 -3.06 -2.56
N ASN A 57 22.29 -2.17 -1.58
CA ASN A 57 21.13 -1.37 -1.19
C ASN A 57 21.49 0.12 -1.20
N PHE A 58 20.86 0.87 -2.11
CA PHE A 58 21.06 2.31 -2.28
C PHE A 58 19.95 3.18 -1.66
N ASP A 59 18.91 2.57 -1.06
CA ASP A 59 17.76 3.28 -0.50
C ASP A 59 18.10 4.09 0.77
N ASN A 60 19.20 3.71 1.43
CA ASN A 60 19.69 4.39 2.62
C ASN A 60 20.50 5.64 2.26
N LYS A 61 20.58 6.62 3.17
CA LYS A 61 21.44 7.82 3.02
C LYS A 61 22.89 7.47 2.64
N ARG A 62 23.38 6.31 3.07
CA ARG A 62 24.63 5.68 2.65
C ARG A 62 24.30 4.31 2.07
N ALA A 63 24.89 3.97 0.92
CA ALA A 63 24.76 2.64 0.34
C ALA A 63 25.20 1.55 1.34
N ARG A 64 24.53 0.41 1.33
CA ARG A 64 24.80 -0.72 2.23
C ARG A 64 24.88 -2.05 1.50
N ALA A 65 25.67 -2.96 2.05
CA ALA A 65 25.78 -4.35 1.63
C ALA A 65 24.77 -5.19 2.42
N ILE A 66 23.90 -5.92 1.74
CA ILE A 66 23.02 -6.93 2.33
C ILE A 66 23.65 -8.31 2.07
N ASN A 67 23.97 -9.02 3.14
CA ASN A 67 24.61 -10.33 3.12
C ASN A 67 23.58 -11.42 2.85
N ARG A 68 23.54 -11.94 1.63
CA ARG A 68 22.68 -13.05 1.24
C ARG A 68 23.33 -14.37 1.63
N VAL A 69 22.67 -15.14 2.49
CA VAL A 69 23.19 -16.40 3.02
C VAL A 69 22.14 -17.48 2.85
N GLU A 70 22.36 -18.41 1.92
CA GLU A 70 21.50 -19.57 1.71
C GLU A 70 22.03 -20.77 2.48
N LEU A 71 21.21 -21.33 3.35
CA LEU A 71 21.57 -22.40 4.27
C LEU A 71 20.80 -23.67 3.93
N ASP A 72 21.53 -24.78 3.92
CA ASP A 72 21.01 -26.14 3.83
C ASP A 72 20.30 -26.50 5.14
N THR A 73 19.09 -26.00 5.30
CA THR A 73 18.29 -26.22 6.50
C THR A 73 16.80 -26.22 6.21
N ASN A 74 16.06 -26.96 7.05
CA ASN A 74 14.61 -26.89 7.16
C ASN A 74 14.15 -25.93 8.27
N CYS A 75 15.09 -25.32 8.99
CA CYS A 75 14.79 -24.39 10.07
C CYS A 75 14.18 -23.09 9.52
N ASP A 76 13.23 -22.55 10.26
CA ASP A 76 12.65 -21.23 9.99
C ASP A 76 13.64 -20.14 10.41
N LEU A 77 14.38 -19.62 9.43
CA LEU A 77 15.39 -18.59 9.64
C LEU A 77 14.78 -17.21 9.96
N SER A 78 13.46 -17.02 9.83
CA SER A 78 12.78 -15.79 10.28
C SER A 78 12.70 -15.68 11.81
N LYS A 79 12.91 -16.80 12.53
CA LYS A 79 12.96 -16.86 14.00
C LYS A 79 14.32 -16.49 14.59
N VAL A 80 15.30 -16.12 13.75
CA VAL A 80 16.59 -15.63 14.20
C VAL A 80 16.38 -14.26 14.87
N GLN A 81 16.62 -14.22 16.18
CA GLN A 81 16.46 -13.04 17.01
C GLN A 81 17.74 -12.19 17.02
N GLN A 82 18.88 -12.84 16.86
CA GLN A 82 20.19 -12.19 16.87
C GLN A 82 21.18 -12.97 16.00
N ILE A 83 22.01 -12.23 15.27
CA ILE A 83 23.15 -12.76 14.53
C ILE A 83 24.40 -12.24 15.22
N MET A 84 25.25 -13.16 15.70
CA MET A 84 26.59 -12.83 16.18
C MET A 84 27.59 -13.27 15.13
N VAL A 85 28.62 -12.45 14.91
CA VAL A 85 29.59 -12.65 13.84
C VAL A 85 30.96 -12.89 14.46
N SER A 86 31.63 -13.97 14.06
CA SER A 86 33.01 -14.23 14.49
C SER A 86 33.98 -13.20 13.89
N PRO A 87 35.21 -13.11 14.43
CA PRO A 87 36.29 -12.43 13.75
C PRO A 87 36.47 -12.98 12.32
N PRO A 88 36.77 -12.11 11.33
CA PRO A 88 36.95 -12.53 9.95
C PRO A 88 38.27 -13.25 9.74
N ILE A 89 38.23 -14.31 8.93
CA ILE A 89 39.39 -15.10 8.50
C ILE A 89 39.59 -14.86 7.00
N PRO A 90 40.76 -14.37 6.54
CA PRO A 90 41.02 -14.20 5.12
C PRO A 90 40.87 -15.51 4.35
N TYR A 91 40.16 -15.48 3.22
CA TYR A 91 40.02 -16.64 2.34
C TYR A 91 41.27 -16.81 1.49
N PRO A 92 41.99 -17.94 1.58
CA PRO A 92 43.32 -18.07 0.98
C PRO A 92 43.32 -18.18 -0.54
N HIS A 93 42.17 -18.53 -1.15
CA HIS A 93 42.10 -18.79 -2.60
C HIS A 93 41.55 -17.60 -3.41
N LYS A 94 41.01 -16.55 -2.77
CA LYS A 94 40.54 -15.33 -3.46
C LYS A 94 40.80 -14.09 -2.62
N ALA A 95 41.55 -13.14 -3.17
CA ALA A 95 41.85 -11.89 -2.50
C ALA A 95 40.57 -11.08 -2.21
N HIS A 96 40.58 -10.30 -1.13
CA HIS A 96 39.45 -9.48 -0.67
C HIS A 96 38.20 -10.25 -0.24
N PHE A 97 38.27 -11.58 -0.10
CA PHE A 97 37.24 -12.38 0.53
C PHE A 97 37.63 -12.76 1.95
N ASN A 98 36.67 -12.66 2.86
CA ASN A 98 36.80 -13.10 4.23
C ASN A 98 35.69 -14.12 4.54
N TYR A 99 36.02 -15.02 5.46
CA TYR A 99 35.12 -15.98 6.03
C TYR A 99 34.77 -15.59 7.46
N VAL A 100 33.51 -15.77 7.84
CA VAL A 100 33.04 -15.67 9.22
C VAL A 100 32.13 -16.83 9.56
N ASN A 101 32.09 -17.18 10.84
CA ASN A 101 31.03 -17.97 11.41
C ASN A 101 29.93 -17.03 11.94
N LEU A 102 28.70 -17.28 11.52
CA LEU A 102 27.51 -16.61 12.03
C LEU A 102 26.86 -17.51 13.08
N ILE A 103 26.76 -17.03 14.32
CA ILE A 103 25.95 -17.68 15.35
C ILE A 103 24.54 -17.07 15.25
N LEU A 104 23.59 -17.89 14.81
CA LEU A 104 22.19 -17.50 14.68
C LEU A 104 21.44 -17.93 15.95
N VAL A 105 21.14 -16.95 16.80
CA VAL A 105 20.40 -17.16 18.04
C VAL A 105 18.91 -17.12 17.73
N THR A 106 18.20 -18.16 18.17
CA THR A 106 16.74 -18.26 18.07
C THR A 106 16.15 -18.43 19.46
N SER A 107 14.83 -18.61 19.56
CA SER A 107 14.20 -18.99 20.83
C SER A 107 14.55 -20.41 21.31
N GLN A 108 15.31 -21.19 20.52
CA GLN A 108 15.77 -22.52 20.90
C GLN A 108 17.01 -22.43 21.81
N PRO A 109 17.19 -23.41 22.73
CA PRO A 109 18.30 -23.39 23.69
C PRO A 109 19.68 -23.56 23.06
N ILE A 110 19.77 -24.13 21.85
CA ILE A 110 21.03 -24.34 21.13
C ILE A 110 21.04 -23.45 19.89
N PRO A 111 22.02 -22.54 19.73
CA PRO A 111 22.10 -21.68 18.57
C PRO A 111 22.62 -22.41 17.32
N PHE A 112 22.30 -21.90 16.15
CA PHE A 112 22.82 -22.42 14.88
C PHE A 112 24.17 -21.77 14.55
N LEU A 113 25.05 -22.54 13.92
CA LEU A 113 26.32 -22.05 13.38
C LEU A 113 26.25 -22.11 11.85
N ALA A 114 26.27 -20.96 11.19
CA ALA A 114 26.22 -20.84 9.74
C ALA A 114 27.55 -20.28 9.22
N PRO A 115 28.23 -20.96 8.28
CA PRO A 115 29.41 -20.41 7.64
C PRO A 115 29.02 -19.36 6.60
N TYR A 116 29.81 -18.30 6.45
CA TYR A 116 29.58 -17.27 5.44
C TYR A 116 30.91 -16.75 4.87
N LEU A 117 31.05 -16.86 3.55
CA LEU A 117 32.16 -16.31 2.78
C LEU A 117 31.67 -15.05 2.06
N TYR A 118 32.37 -13.93 2.22
CA TYR A 118 31.91 -12.64 1.72
C TYR A 118 33.05 -11.78 1.21
N GLN A 119 32.73 -10.92 0.24
CA GLN A 119 33.65 -9.92 -0.25
C GLN A 119 33.69 -8.71 0.70
N THR A 120 34.89 -8.32 1.10
CA THR A 120 35.14 -7.26 2.09
C THR A 120 34.87 -5.87 1.55
N ASN A 121 35.24 -5.64 0.30
CA ASN A 121 35.10 -4.39 -0.42
C ASN A 121 34.48 -4.70 -1.77
N LEU A 122 33.22 -4.33 -1.95
CA LEU A 122 32.51 -4.50 -3.19
C LEU A 122 32.56 -3.16 -3.95
N LYS A 123 33.22 -3.13 -5.10
CA LYS A 123 33.19 -1.95 -5.97
C LYS A 123 31.85 -1.94 -6.69
N VAL A 124 31.05 -0.92 -6.42
CA VAL A 124 29.75 -0.75 -7.05
C VAL A 124 29.61 0.67 -7.54
N THR A 125 29.04 0.83 -8.71
CA THR A 125 28.57 2.12 -9.14
C THR A 125 27.35 2.46 -8.26
N GLN A 126 27.24 3.68 -7.76
CA GLN A 126 26.04 4.19 -7.08
C GLN A 126 25.20 4.94 -8.12
N PRO A 127 23.89 4.66 -8.26
CA PRO A 127 23.06 5.32 -9.27
C PRO A 127 22.86 6.80 -8.97
N GLU A 128 22.61 7.58 -10.02
CA GLU A 128 22.22 8.98 -9.89
C GLU A 128 20.98 9.05 -8.98
N LYS A 129 21.01 9.94 -7.99
CA LYS A 129 19.89 10.11 -7.06
C LYS A 129 19.45 11.55 -6.99
N GLU A 130 18.14 11.76 -6.90
CA GLU A 130 17.54 13.08 -6.69
C GLU A 130 16.92 13.14 -5.30
N GLU A 131 17.45 13.98 -4.42
CA GLU A 131 17.00 14.14 -3.04
C GLU A 131 16.68 15.61 -2.79
N GLN A 132 15.43 15.93 -2.43
CA GLN A 132 14.97 17.30 -2.14
C GLN A 132 15.26 18.32 -3.28
N GLY A 133 15.14 17.89 -4.53
CA GLY A 133 15.40 18.74 -5.71
C GLY A 133 16.88 18.96 -6.02
N ARG A 134 17.79 18.26 -5.34
CA ARG A 134 19.23 18.20 -5.69
C ARG A 134 19.54 16.88 -6.34
N LYS A 135 20.14 16.95 -7.54
CA LYS A 135 20.70 15.79 -8.25
C LYS A 135 22.10 15.49 -7.73
N TYR A 136 22.36 14.22 -7.45
CA TYR A 136 23.66 13.67 -7.10
C TYR A 136 24.05 12.73 -8.22
N ALA A 137 25.13 13.04 -8.93
CA ALA A 137 25.63 12.23 -10.03
C ALA A 137 25.94 10.79 -9.59
N SER A 138 25.88 9.85 -10.55
CA SER A 138 26.42 8.53 -10.36
C SER A 138 27.90 8.62 -9.97
N LYS A 139 28.34 7.69 -9.12
CA LYS A 139 29.74 7.63 -8.69
C LYS A 139 30.11 6.21 -8.34
N GLU A 140 31.29 5.77 -8.76
CA GLU A 140 31.86 4.55 -8.20
C GLU A 140 32.09 4.75 -6.70
N ILE A 141 31.61 3.78 -5.93
CA ILE A 141 31.88 3.70 -4.51
C ILE A 141 32.39 2.31 -4.17
N THR A 142 33.34 2.26 -3.25
CA THR A 142 33.68 1.01 -2.60
C THR A 142 32.71 0.80 -1.45
N LEU A 143 31.78 -0.11 -1.65
CA LEU A 143 30.87 -0.57 -0.61
C LEU A 143 31.62 -1.50 0.33
N LYS A 144 31.98 -0.98 1.49
CA LYS A 144 32.57 -1.79 2.55
C LYS A 144 31.48 -2.64 3.19
N ASN A 145 31.67 -3.96 3.17
CA ASN A 145 30.75 -4.86 3.85
C ASN A 145 31.03 -4.85 5.35
N ASP A 146 30.11 -4.30 6.13
CA ASP A 146 30.21 -4.17 7.58
C ASP A 146 29.47 -5.28 8.35
N LEU A 147 28.95 -6.30 7.64
CA LEU A 147 28.28 -7.47 8.21
C LEU A 147 27.09 -7.12 9.12
N ARG A 148 26.32 -6.08 8.76
CA ARG A 148 25.15 -5.64 9.56
C ARG A 148 23.81 -6.14 9.03
N ASP A 149 23.62 -6.10 7.72
CA ASP A 149 22.35 -6.42 7.09
C ASP A 149 22.43 -7.82 6.46
N TYR A 150 21.47 -8.70 6.72
CA TYR A 150 21.46 -10.09 6.25
C TYR A 150 20.12 -10.47 5.60
N LEU A 151 20.19 -11.27 4.55
CA LEU A 151 19.07 -11.99 3.93
C LEU A 151 19.34 -13.49 4.05
N LEU A 152 18.73 -14.14 5.04
CA LEU A 152 18.88 -15.57 5.30
C LEU A 152 17.84 -16.37 4.50
N ILE A 153 18.27 -17.41 3.78
CA ILE A 153 17.44 -18.26 2.91
C ILE A 153 17.69 -19.74 3.30
N ASN A 154 16.68 -20.61 3.22
CA ASN A 154 16.80 -22.03 3.61
C ASN A 154 16.59 -23.01 2.42
N LYS A 155 16.86 -24.31 2.62
CA LYS A 155 16.92 -25.33 1.53
C LYS A 155 15.56 -25.77 0.98
N LYS A 156 14.46 -25.43 1.65
CA LYS A 156 13.10 -25.56 1.08
C LYS A 156 12.78 -24.43 0.12
N GLY A 157 13.77 -23.60 -0.19
CA GLY A 157 13.52 -22.30 -0.75
C GLY A 157 12.91 -21.37 0.29
N GLY A 158 13.30 -20.10 0.26
CA GLY A 158 12.59 -19.07 1.03
C GLY A 158 11.09 -19.08 0.70
N VAL A 159 10.28 -18.34 1.46
CA VAL A 159 8.83 -18.30 1.26
C VAL A 159 8.41 -17.97 -0.19
N LEU A 160 9.25 -17.22 -0.92
CA LEU A 160 9.06 -16.90 -2.35
C LEU A 160 9.33 -18.11 -3.26
N GLN A 161 10.36 -18.89 -2.97
CA GLN A 161 10.68 -20.09 -3.73
C GLN A 161 9.58 -21.14 -3.63
N ARG A 162 9.00 -21.34 -2.44
CA ARG A 162 7.85 -22.24 -2.30
C ARG A 162 6.60 -21.71 -3.00
N GLN A 163 6.42 -20.39 -3.05
CA GLN A 163 5.34 -19.77 -3.82
C GLN A 163 5.57 -20.01 -5.32
N PHE A 164 6.81 -19.92 -5.81
CA PHE A 164 7.19 -20.29 -7.17
C PHE A 164 6.95 -21.78 -7.45
N GLU A 165 7.44 -22.68 -6.61
CA GLU A 165 7.30 -24.14 -6.79
C GLU A 165 5.84 -24.60 -6.82
N LYS A 166 4.96 -23.93 -6.06
CA LYS A 166 3.50 -24.21 -6.06
C LYS A 166 2.74 -23.58 -7.22
N SER A 167 3.40 -22.79 -8.06
CA SER A 167 2.76 -22.12 -9.19
C SER A 167 2.33 -23.09 -10.29
N PRO A 168 1.28 -22.78 -11.07
CA PRO A 168 0.92 -23.54 -12.27
C PRO A 168 2.12 -23.77 -13.22
N PHE A 169 2.99 -22.77 -13.38
CA PHE A 169 4.19 -22.87 -14.20
C PHE A 169 5.18 -23.92 -13.69
N ALA A 170 5.54 -23.88 -12.41
CA ALA A 170 6.50 -24.83 -11.85
C ALA A 170 5.94 -26.26 -11.83
N GLN A 171 4.63 -26.42 -11.61
CA GLN A 171 3.96 -27.72 -11.55
C GLN A 171 3.75 -28.36 -12.92
N SER A 172 3.53 -27.57 -13.96
CA SER A 172 3.31 -28.08 -15.33
C SER A 172 4.59 -28.54 -16.04
N HIS A 173 5.77 -28.20 -15.50
CA HIS A 173 7.08 -28.50 -16.09
C HIS A 173 7.15 -28.17 -17.59
N PRO A 174 6.92 -26.90 -17.98
CA PRO A 174 6.82 -26.52 -19.38
C PRO A 174 8.12 -26.83 -20.13
N THR A 175 7.98 -27.39 -21.33
CA THR A 175 9.11 -27.72 -22.23
C THR A 175 9.70 -26.46 -22.88
N SER A 176 8.86 -25.43 -23.07
CA SER A 176 9.26 -24.09 -23.50
C SER A 176 9.84 -23.30 -22.32
N LYS A 177 11.00 -22.71 -22.52
CA LYS A 177 11.62 -21.78 -21.57
C LYS A 177 11.32 -20.33 -22.02
N PRO A 178 10.44 -19.59 -21.32
CA PRO A 178 10.07 -18.25 -21.72
C PRO A 178 11.27 -17.30 -21.67
N LYS A 179 11.27 -16.32 -22.56
CA LYS A 179 12.29 -15.25 -22.61
C LYS A 179 11.81 -13.91 -22.09
N LYS A 180 10.49 -13.74 -21.96
CA LYS A 180 9.88 -12.51 -21.47
C LYS A 180 9.15 -12.75 -20.16
N LEU A 181 9.16 -11.77 -19.27
CA LEU A 181 8.42 -11.74 -18.02
C LEU A 181 7.49 -10.53 -18.03
N ALA A 182 6.18 -10.78 -18.03
CA ALA A 182 5.13 -9.76 -17.95
C ALA A 182 4.52 -9.75 -16.54
N ILE A 183 4.65 -8.63 -15.82
CA ILE A 183 4.21 -8.48 -14.43
C ILE A 183 3.12 -7.42 -14.32
N PHE A 184 1.94 -7.81 -13.87
CA PHE A 184 0.82 -6.91 -13.65
C PHE A 184 0.60 -6.69 -12.15
N ASP A 185 0.69 -5.44 -11.67
CA ASP A 185 0.13 -5.12 -10.36
C ASP A 185 -1.39 -5.37 -10.38
N PHE A 186 -1.94 -5.78 -9.23
CA PHE A 186 -3.37 -6.03 -9.13
C PHE A 186 -4.14 -4.74 -8.84
N ASP A 187 -3.83 -4.09 -7.72
CA ASP A 187 -4.63 -3.01 -7.16
C ASP A 187 -4.50 -1.71 -7.93
N SER A 188 -5.62 -1.17 -8.43
CA SER A 188 -5.71 0.04 -9.26
C SER A 188 -4.95 -0.06 -10.60
N THR A 189 -4.48 -1.25 -10.98
CA THR A 189 -3.77 -1.52 -12.25
C THR A 189 -4.61 -2.46 -13.12
N LEU A 190 -4.63 -3.75 -12.79
CA LEU A 190 -5.46 -4.76 -13.46
C LEU A 190 -6.92 -4.69 -12.97
N PHE A 191 -7.10 -4.47 -11.67
CA PHE A 191 -8.39 -4.39 -10.99
C PHE A 191 -8.57 -3.02 -10.34
N PHE A 192 -9.74 -2.39 -10.52
CA PHE A 192 -10.13 -1.13 -9.89
C PHE A 192 -10.49 -1.35 -8.41
N SER A 193 -9.49 -1.70 -7.61
CA SER A 193 -9.65 -1.88 -6.17
C SER A 193 -10.22 -0.61 -5.52
N PRO A 194 -11.33 -0.70 -4.78
CA PRO A 194 -11.97 0.48 -4.22
C PRO A 194 -11.12 1.16 -3.14
N LEU A 195 -11.33 2.47 -3.02
CA LEU A 195 -10.88 3.27 -1.88
C LEU A 195 -12.05 4.00 -1.23
N LEU A 196 -11.84 4.36 0.02
CA LEU A 196 -12.77 5.20 0.77
C LEU A 196 -12.76 6.63 0.22
N SER A 197 -13.95 7.15 -0.07
CA SER A 197 -14.10 8.48 -0.67
C SER A 197 -14.00 9.60 0.38
N PRO A 198 -13.20 10.66 0.12
CA PRO A 198 -13.14 11.86 0.97
C PRO A 198 -14.43 12.71 0.92
N THR A 199 -15.36 12.38 0.02
CA THR A 199 -16.68 13.02 -0.03
C THR A 199 -17.66 12.43 0.98
N ILE A 200 -17.38 11.25 1.53
CA ILE A 200 -18.22 10.55 2.53
C ILE A 200 -17.58 10.63 3.92
N TRP A 201 -16.29 10.30 4.00
CA TRP A 201 -15.62 10.03 5.25
C TRP A 201 -14.82 11.22 5.76
N HIS A 202 -14.87 11.43 7.08
CA HIS A 202 -14.06 12.43 7.75
C HIS A 202 -12.56 12.09 7.58
N PRO A 203 -11.68 13.08 7.33
CA PRO A 203 -10.25 12.82 7.10
C PRO A 203 -9.57 11.99 8.19
N ASP A 204 -10.00 12.12 9.44
CA ASP A 204 -9.43 11.32 10.54
C ASP A 204 -9.91 9.87 10.51
N LEU A 205 -11.17 9.61 10.17
CA LEU A 205 -11.65 8.24 9.99
C LEU A 205 -10.96 7.57 8.79
N LEU A 206 -10.73 8.29 7.69
CA LEU A 206 -9.95 7.76 6.57
C LEU A 206 -8.57 7.26 7.02
N LYS A 207 -7.87 8.05 7.84
CA LYS A 207 -6.56 7.65 8.38
C LYS A 207 -6.68 6.42 9.29
N LEU A 208 -7.66 6.40 10.18
CA LEU A 208 -7.81 5.34 11.19
C LEU A 208 -8.30 4.02 10.57
N ALA A 209 -9.26 4.06 9.65
CA ALA A 209 -9.79 2.88 8.97
C ALA A 209 -8.79 2.26 7.98
N THR A 210 -7.88 3.07 7.43
CA THR A 210 -6.83 2.57 6.53
C THR A 210 -5.58 2.09 7.27
N ALA A 211 -5.33 2.63 8.47
CA ALA A 211 -4.21 2.24 9.31
C ALA A 211 -4.31 0.79 9.80
N GLU A 212 -3.15 0.18 9.94
CA GLU A 212 -2.97 -1.15 10.48
C GLU A 212 -3.19 -1.17 12.00
N SER A 213 -3.92 -2.17 12.50
CA SER A 213 -4.16 -2.41 13.94
C SER A 213 -4.84 -1.27 14.71
N VAL A 214 -5.71 -0.49 14.05
CA VAL A 214 -6.53 0.54 14.72
C VAL A 214 -7.98 0.06 14.87
N TYR A 215 -8.75 0.09 13.78
CA TYR A 215 -10.12 -0.45 13.76
C TYR A 215 -10.21 -1.84 13.13
N GLY A 216 -9.09 -2.36 12.64
CA GLY A 216 -8.99 -3.68 12.03
C GLY A 216 -7.57 -3.95 11.51
N PRO A 217 -7.39 -4.95 10.64
CA PRO A 217 -6.10 -5.29 10.04
C PRO A 217 -5.48 -4.16 9.18
N GLY A 218 -6.29 -3.20 8.76
CA GLY A 218 -5.95 -2.12 7.81
C GLY A 218 -6.51 -2.40 6.42
N TRP A 219 -6.81 -1.34 5.65
CA TRP A 219 -7.59 -1.45 4.40
C TRP A 219 -7.05 -2.48 3.40
N TRP A 220 -5.73 -2.52 3.21
CA TRP A 220 -5.09 -3.44 2.25
C TRP A 220 -4.88 -4.87 2.77
N ARG A 221 -5.11 -5.11 4.07
CA ARG A 221 -5.04 -6.44 4.71
C ARG A 221 -6.42 -7.01 5.00
N ASP A 222 -7.44 -6.17 5.02
CA ASP A 222 -8.80 -6.54 5.34
C ASP A 222 -9.53 -7.07 4.09
N ILE A 223 -10.03 -8.31 4.15
CA ILE A 223 -10.75 -8.94 3.02
C ILE A 223 -11.97 -8.12 2.58
N ARG A 224 -12.55 -7.34 3.50
CA ARG A 224 -13.73 -6.50 3.25
C ARG A 224 -13.48 -5.41 2.21
N SER A 225 -12.22 -5.03 1.99
CA SER A 225 -11.84 -4.10 0.93
C SER A 225 -12.15 -4.61 -0.49
N LEU A 226 -12.34 -5.92 -0.66
CA LEU A 226 -12.77 -6.55 -1.92
C LEU A 226 -14.12 -7.28 -1.79
N ASP A 227 -14.84 -7.09 -0.69
CA ASP A 227 -16.17 -7.66 -0.48
C ASP A 227 -17.21 -6.75 -1.18
N LEU A 228 -17.33 -6.90 -2.50
CA LEU A 228 -18.02 -5.94 -3.38
C LEU A 228 -19.50 -6.28 -3.66
N GLY A 229 -19.95 -7.45 -3.24
CA GLY A 229 -21.25 -8.02 -3.56
C GLY A 229 -21.32 -9.48 -3.12
N PRO A 230 -22.49 -10.13 -3.25
CA PRO A 230 -22.61 -11.57 -3.05
C PRO A 230 -21.59 -12.31 -3.93
N PHE A 231 -20.77 -13.17 -3.31
CA PHE A 231 -19.63 -13.79 -3.98
C PHE A 231 -20.03 -14.60 -5.23
N GLU A 232 -21.12 -15.37 -5.15
CA GLU A 232 -21.61 -16.18 -6.27
C GLU A 232 -22.10 -15.33 -7.45
N GLU A 233 -22.68 -14.16 -7.19
CA GLU A 233 -23.10 -13.23 -8.24
C GLU A 233 -21.89 -12.57 -8.91
N LEU A 234 -20.97 -12.07 -8.10
CA LEU A 234 -19.72 -11.48 -8.59
C LEU A 234 -18.88 -12.48 -9.39
N LYS A 235 -18.82 -13.74 -8.95
CA LYS A 235 -18.12 -14.81 -9.68
C LYS A 235 -18.78 -15.10 -11.02
N LYS A 236 -20.12 -15.08 -11.10
CA LYS A 236 -20.86 -15.25 -12.38
C LYS A 236 -20.62 -14.09 -13.35
N THR A 237 -20.56 -12.86 -12.87
CA THR A 237 -20.30 -11.67 -13.71
C THR A 237 -18.81 -11.38 -13.88
N ALA A 238 -17.95 -12.21 -13.30
CA ALA A 238 -16.51 -11.99 -13.22
C ALA A 238 -16.15 -10.58 -12.74
N TRP A 239 -16.81 -10.07 -11.70
CA TRP A 239 -16.61 -8.70 -11.18
C TRP A 239 -16.69 -7.61 -12.27
N GLU A 240 -17.69 -7.71 -13.17
CA GLU A 240 -17.95 -6.69 -14.19
C GLU A 240 -17.94 -5.26 -13.60
N GLY A 241 -17.35 -4.32 -14.34
CA GLY A 241 -17.20 -2.93 -13.91
C GLY A 241 -15.99 -2.65 -13.02
N TYR A 242 -15.32 -3.68 -12.49
CA TYR A 242 -14.13 -3.51 -11.65
C TYR A 242 -12.80 -3.84 -12.35
N TRP A 243 -12.82 -4.18 -13.63
CA TRP A 243 -11.59 -4.49 -14.37
C TRP A 243 -11.15 -3.35 -15.26
N ASN A 244 -9.83 -3.15 -15.33
CA ASN A 244 -9.24 -2.28 -16.33
C ASN A 244 -9.17 -3.02 -17.68
N GLU A 245 -10.24 -2.98 -18.48
CA GLU A 245 -10.36 -3.80 -19.69
C GLU A 245 -9.21 -3.62 -20.68
N LYS A 246 -8.58 -2.43 -20.72
CA LYS A 246 -7.37 -2.20 -21.53
C LYS A 246 -6.19 -3.06 -21.04
N ILE A 247 -5.94 -3.05 -19.73
CA ILE A 247 -4.84 -3.81 -19.11
C ILE A 247 -5.18 -5.30 -19.07
N VAL A 248 -6.45 -5.67 -18.95
CA VAL A 248 -6.92 -7.05 -19.12
C VAL A 248 -6.62 -7.54 -20.54
N GLN A 249 -6.80 -6.71 -21.57
CA GLN A 249 -6.42 -7.08 -22.93
C GLN A 249 -4.90 -7.25 -23.05
N ASP A 250 -4.10 -6.31 -22.54
CA ASP A 250 -2.63 -6.44 -22.50
C ASP A 250 -2.20 -7.75 -21.79
N ALA A 251 -2.88 -8.13 -20.71
CA ALA A 251 -2.64 -9.38 -19.99
C ALA A 251 -3.01 -10.60 -20.83
N ARG A 252 -4.16 -10.60 -21.53
CA ARG A 252 -4.56 -11.70 -22.42
C ARG A 252 -3.57 -11.89 -23.56
N ASP A 253 -3.09 -10.80 -24.15
CA ASP A 253 -2.11 -10.84 -25.23
C ASP A 253 -0.79 -11.45 -24.73
N CYS A 254 -0.36 -11.11 -23.50
CA CYS A 254 0.80 -11.73 -22.87
C CYS A 254 0.58 -13.21 -22.53
N ILE A 255 -0.61 -13.58 -22.02
CA ILE A 255 -0.96 -14.98 -21.68
C ILE A 255 -0.98 -15.86 -22.93
N ALA A 256 -1.40 -15.32 -24.07
CA ALA A 256 -1.42 -16.05 -25.34
C ALA A 256 -0.01 -16.25 -25.95
N ASP A 257 1.00 -15.47 -25.52
CA ASP A 257 2.37 -15.57 -26.00
C ASP A 257 3.15 -16.65 -25.23
N THR A 258 3.35 -17.80 -25.89
CA THR A 258 4.12 -18.95 -25.34
C THR A 258 5.58 -18.66 -24.95
N ASN A 259 6.13 -17.52 -25.37
CA ASN A 259 7.48 -17.06 -25.00
C ASN A 259 7.47 -16.08 -23.81
N THR A 260 6.30 -15.78 -23.26
CA THR A 260 6.11 -14.85 -22.15
C THR A 260 5.60 -15.60 -20.92
N MET A 261 6.31 -15.47 -19.80
CA MET A 261 5.82 -15.81 -18.47
C MET A 261 4.98 -14.65 -17.95
N THR A 262 3.78 -14.94 -17.45
CA THR A 262 2.83 -13.93 -16.97
C THR A 262 2.61 -14.03 -15.47
N VAL A 263 2.68 -12.88 -14.78
CA VAL A 263 2.58 -12.82 -13.34
C VAL A 263 1.64 -11.72 -12.89
N VAL A 264 0.76 -12.02 -11.94
CA VAL A 264 0.12 -10.97 -11.11
C VAL A 264 0.94 -10.79 -9.83
N LEU A 265 1.36 -9.57 -9.52
CA LEU A 265 2.20 -9.28 -8.35
C LEU A 265 1.63 -8.15 -7.50
N THR A 266 1.04 -8.49 -6.35
CA THR A 266 0.34 -7.52 -5.47
C THR A 266 0.94 -7.42 -4.07
N GLY A 267 0.84 -6.23 -3.48
CA GLY A 267 1.18 -6.01 -2.08
C GLY A 267 0.18 -6.61 -1.07
N ARG A 268 -0.99 -7.09 -1.53
CA ARG A 268 -1.95 -7.81 -0.69
C ARG A 268 -1.33 -9.06 -0.09
N ARG A 269 -1.70 -9.33 1.16
CA ARG A 269 -1.17 -10.47 1.91
C ARG A 269 -1.73 -11.79 1.39
N PHE A 270 -0.97 -12.86 1.57
CA PHE A 270 -1.44 -14.20 1.25
C PHE A 270 -2.71 -14.55 2.05
N HIS A 271 -2.72 -14.36 3.36
CA HIS A 271 -3.95 -14.39 4.15
C HIS A 271 -4.50 -12.97 4.30
N PRO A 272 -5.78 -12.73 3.98
CA PRO A 272 -6.81 -13.71 3.61
C PRO A 272 -7.06 -13.86 2.09
N PHE A 273 -6.23 -13.29 1.21
CA PHE A 273 -6.55 -13.15 -0.22
C PHE A 273 -6.17 -14.34 -1.13
N HIS A 274 -5.51 -15.37 -0.61
CA HIS A 274 -5.02 -16.52 -1.38
C HIS A 274 -6.11 -17.39 -2.03
N GLN A 275 -7.37 -17.24 -1.62
CA GLN A 275 -8.52 -17.85 -2.30
C GLN A 275 -9.19 -16.83 -3.23
N LEU A 276 -9.50 -15.63 -2.69
CA LEU A 276 -10.28 -14.62 -3.38
C LEU A 276 -9.64 -14.11 -4.68
N ILE A 277 -8.35 -13.76 -4.67
CA ILE A 277 -7.71 -13.19 -5.88
C ILE A 277 -7.61 -14.22 -7.01
N PRO A 278 -7.19 -15.48 -6.76
CA PRO A 278 -7.27 -16.54 -7.77
C PRO A 278 -8.68 -16.73 -8.32
N ASP A 279 -9.72 -16.80 -7.47
CA ASP A 279 -11.11 -16.91 -7.93
C ASP A 279 -11.53 -15.76 -8.85
N MET A 280 -11.12 -14.52 -8.51
CA MET A 280 -11.40 -13.34 -9.33
C MET A 280 -10.74 -13.44 -10.71
N LEU A 281 -9.45 -13.81 -10.75
CA LEU A 281 -8.71 -13.96 -12.02
C LEU A 281 -9.27 -15.09 -12.88
N GLU A 282 -9.57 -16.24 -12.26
CA GLU A 282 -10.15 -17.40 -12.95
C GLU A 282 -11.52 -17.06 -13.55
N SER A 283 -12.40 -16.38 -12.79
CA SER A 283 -13.72 -15.96 -13.30
C SER A 283 -13.63 -15.05 -14.52
N LYS A 284 -12.57 -14.23 -14.60
CA LYS A 284 -12.30 -13.33 -15.74
C LYS A 284 -11.61 -14.04 -16.92
N GLY A 285 -11.31 -15.33 -16.78
CA GLY A 285 -10.59 -16.13 -17.78
C GLY A 285 -9.10 -15.76 -17.87
N LEU A 286 -8.52 -15.21 -16.81
CA LEU A 286 -7.12 -14.79 -16.77
C LEU A 286 -6.27 -15.85 -16.07
N GLN A 287 -5.70 -16.75 -16.86
CA GLN A 287 -4.85 -17.85 -16.39
C GLN A 287 -3.38 -17.41 -16.40
N PHE A 288 -2.93 -16.84 -15.29
CA PHE A 288 -1.53 -16.44 -15.12
C PHE A 288 -0.66 -17.63 -14.69
N ASP A 289 0.60 -17.62 -15.11
CA ASP A 289 1.60 -18.63 -14.76
C ASP A 289 1.90 -18.66 -13.25
N LEU A 290 1.81 -17.50 -12.60
CA LEU A 290 2.08 -17.33 -11.18
C LEU A 290 1.34 -16.11 -10.59
N ILE A 291 0.87 -16.26 -9.36
CA ILE A 291 0.27 -15.17 -8.56
C ILE A 291 1.17 -14.90 -7.35
N GLY A 292 1.84 -13.75 -7.36
CA GLY A 292 2.68 -13.24 -6.29
C GLY A 292 1.87 -12.45 -5.26
N LEU A 293 1.40 -13.13 -4.22
CA LEU A 293 0.84 -12.51 -3.01
C LEU A 293 1.94 -12.28 -1.99
N ARG A 294 1.91 -11.14 -1.28
CA ARG A 294 2.87 -10.85 -0.22
C ARG A 294 2.74 -11.88 0.89
N PRO A 295 3.77 -12.69 1.16
CA PRO A 295 3.62 -13.81 2.07
C PRO A 295 3.49 -13.34 3.52
N ASP A 296 2.77 -14.16 4.29
CA ASP A 296 2.77 -14.14 5.74
C ASP A 296 3.89 -15.05 6.27
N PRO A 297 4.27 -14.91 7.56
CA PRO A 297 5.10 -15.89 8.24
C PRO A 297 4.52 -17.30 8.14
N GLU A 298 5.39 -18.32 8.18
CA GLU A 298 4.99 -19.72 8.01
C GLU A 298 4.00 -20.21 9.08
N SER A 299 4.03 -19.60 10.27
CA SER A 299 3.06 -19.81 11.33
C SER A 299 2.10 -18.62 11.40
N VAL A 300 0.88 -18.81 10.93
CA VAL A 300 -0.23 -17.86 11.12
C VAL A 300 -1.03 -18.23 12.36
N SER A 301 -1.45 -17.24 13.13
CA SER A 301 -2.43 -17.45 14.20
C SER A 301 -3.80 -17.66 13.58
N ASP A 302 -4.57 -18.59 14.15
CA ASP A 302 -6.01 -18.71 13.85
C ASP A 302 -6.81 -17.52 14.38
N ASN A 303 -6.25 -16.79 15.35
CA ASN A 303 -6.85 -15.57 15.89
C ASN A 303 -6.61 -14.41 14.92
N GLN A 304 -7.55 -13.47 14.94
CA GLN A 304 -7.52 -12.29 14.08
C GLN A 304 -7.34 -11.00 14.86
N TRP A 305 -7.48 -11.04 16.18
CA TRP A 305 -7.09 -9.96 17.07
C TRP A 305 -6.50 -10.50 18.38
N GLU A 306 -5.62 -9.71 18.98
CA GLU A 306 -5.06 -9.94 20.31
C GLU A 306 -5.07 -8.65 21.13
N ALA A 307 -5.19 -8.79 22.44
CA ALA A 307 -5.12 -7.71 23.41
C ALA A 307 -4.13 -8.10 24.51
N THR A 308 -3.20 -7.21 24.84
CA THR A 308 -2.34 -7.44 26.02
C THR A 308 -3.14 -7.20 27.28
N ARG A 309 -3.01 -8.06 28.30
CA ARG A 309 -3.78 -8.02 29.57
C ARG A 309 -3.88 -6.64 30.27
N ASN A 310 -2.94 -5.74 29.99
CA ASN A 310 -2.86 -4.40 30.60
C ASN A 310 -3.23 -3.25 29.66
N LYS A 311 -3.69 -3.50 28.42
CA LYS A 311 -4.03 -2.45 27.44
C LYS A 311 -5.47 -2.58 26.98
N THR A 312 -6.17 -1.46 26.87
CA THR A 312 -7.47 -1.34 26.18
C THR A 312 -7.35 -1.32 24.64
N GLN A 313 -6.17 -1.64 24.10
CA GLN A 313 -5.87 -1.57 22.67
C GLN A 313 -5.78 -2.98 22.09
N LEU A 314 -6.43 -3.15 20.94
CA LEU A 314 -6.45 -4.39 20.16
C LEU A 314 -5.40 -4.32 19.06
N SER A 315 -4.68 -5.41 18.83
CA SER A 315 -3.82 -5.63 17.68
C SER A 315 -4.49 -6.61 16.73
N TYR A 316 -4.58 -6.27 15.45
CA TYR A 316 -5.16 -7.13 14.42
C TYR A 316 -4.10 -7.76 13.52
N ASN A 317 -2.86 -7.26 13.58
CA ASN A 317 -1.72 -7.77 12.84
C ASN A 317 -0.87 -8.68 13.72
N ILE A 318 -1.48 -9.78 14.17
CA ILE A 318 -0.83 -10.79 15.02
C ILE A 318 0.33 -11.45 14.27
N THR A 319 0.21 -11.59 12.96
CA THR A 319 1.28 -12.11 12.10
C THR A 319 2.16 -10.97 11.62
N GLY A 320 3.44 -11.03 12.02
CA GLY A 320 4.47 -10.08 11.60
C GLY A 320 4.70 -10.09 10.09
N SER A 321 5.39 -9.07 9.58
CA SER A 321 5.71 -9.00 8.16
C SER A 321 7.01 -9.74 7.83
N VAL A 322 7.00 -10.64 6.84
CA VAL A 322 8.23 -11.25 6.32
C VAL A 322 9.14 -10.22 5.64
N PHE A 323 8.54 -9.28 4.90
CA PHE A 323 9.25 -8.25 4.15
C PHE A 323 9.06 -6.87 4.77
N GLN A 324 10.10 -6.03 4.77
CA GLN A 324 10.05 -4.68 5.32
C GLN A 324 9.00 -3.78 4.64
N SER A 325 8.85 -3.88 3.31
CA SER A 325 7.93 -3.06 2.53
C SER A 325 7.36 -3.84 1.34
N THR A 326 6.32 -3.30 0.69
CA THR A 326 5.79 -3.86 -0.56
C THR A 326 6.83 -3.81 -1.67
N MET A 327 7.62 -2.73 -1.75
CA MET A 327 8.71 -2.61 -2.72
C MET A 327 9.75 -3.73 -2.51
N HIS A 328 10.22 -3.93 -1.28
CA HIS A 328 11.19 -4.97 -0.95
C HIS A 328 10.66 -6.38 -1.27
N PHE A 329 9.38 -6.66 -0.98
CA PHE A 329 8.76 -7.91 -1.39
C PHE A 329 8.79 -8.09 -2.92
N LYS A 330 8.30 -7.09 -3.67
CA LYS A 330 8.18 -7.17 -5.13
C LYS A 330 9.55 -7.34 -5.80
N THR A 331 10.59 -6.62 -5.38
CA THR A 331 11.93 -6.77 -5.95
C THR A 331 12.57 -8.12 -5.63
N CYS A 332 12.44 -8.62 -4.39
CA CYS A 332 12.90 -9.97 -4.05
C CYS A 332 12.15 -11.05 -4.84
N PHE A 333 10.85 -10.85 -5.08
CA PHE A 333 10.06 -11.78 -5.89
C PHE A 333 10.53 -11.83 -7.34
N ILE A 334 10.79 -10.68 -7.97
CA ILE A 334 11.31 -10.61 -9.35
C ILE A 334 12.67 -11.29 -9.45
N LEU A 335 13.61 -11.00 -8.54
CA LEU A 335 14.91 -11.68 -8.48
C LEU A 335 14.76 -13.20 -8.33
N ASN A 336 13.83 -13.65 -7.49
CA ASN A 336 13.56 -15.08 -7.31
C ASN A 336 13.14 -15.73 -8.65
N LEU A 337 12.30 -15.07 -9.44
CA LEU A 337 11.89 -15.60 -10.75
C LEU A 337 13.04 -15.65 -11.75
N LEU A 338 13.81 -14.58 -11.89
CA LEU A 338 14.95 -14.53 -12.81
C LEU A 338 15.99 -15.61 -12.49
N HIS A 339 16.17 -15.92 -11.19
CA HIS A 339 17.04 -17.00 -10.76
C HIS A 339 16.50 -18.40 -11.11
N ASN A 340 15.19 -18.63 -10.92
CA ASN A 340 14.59 -19.93 -11.22
C ASN A 340 14.41 -20.18 -12.72
N ILE A 341 14.33 -19.11 -13.52
CA ILE A 341 14.13 -19.18 -14.96
C ILE A 341 15.19 -18.30 -15.64
N PRO A 342 16.45 -18.78 -15.74
CA PRO A 342 17.55 -17.99 -16.32
C PRO A 342 17.39 -17.66 -17.81
N SER A 343 16.38 -18.21 -18.49
CA SER A 343 16.05 -17.85 -19.86
C SER A 343 15.32 -16.52 -19.98
N LEU A 344 14.75 -15.99 -18.89
CA LEU A 344 14.08 -14.70 -18.86
C LEU A 344 15.10 -13.59 -19.08
N ASP A 345 14.86 -12.79 -20.10
CA ASP A 345 15.80 -11.77 -20.59
C ASP A 345 15.13 -10.39 -20.74
N ASN A 346 13.80 -10.34 -20.81
CA ASN A 346 13.05 -9.09 -20.99
C ASN A 346 11.95 -9.00 -19.93
N VAL A 347 11.94 -7.94 -19.14
CA VAL A 347 10.95 -7.72 -18.08
C VAL A 347 10.07 -6.52 -18.40
N VAL A 348 8.76 -6.71 -18.43
CA VAL A 348 7.78 -5.63 -18.57
C VAL A 348 6.84 -5.65 -17.37
N MET A 349 6.66 -4.50 -16.72
CA MET A 349 5.83 -4.36 -15.54
C MET A 349 4.80 -3.24 -15.69
N TRP A 350 3.56 -3.46 -15.23
CA TRP A 350 2.50 -2.46 -15.13
C TRP A 350 2.23 -2.16 -13.65
N ASP A 351 2.27 -0.89 -13.24
CA ASP A 351 1.98 -0.46 -11.86
C ASP A 351 1.33 0.94 -11.86
N ASP A 352 0.46 1.20 -10.88
CA ASP A 352 -0.36 2.41 -10.78
C ASP A 352 0.32 3.56 -10.01
N ARG A 353 1.28 3.23 -9.15
CA ARG A 353 1.86 4.23 -8.24
C ARG A 353 3.07 4.86 -8.89
N TYR A 354 2.97 6.15 -9.20
CA TYR A 354 4.06 6.90 -9.84
C TYR A 354 5.43 6.73 -9.13
N HIS A 355 5.45 6.77 -7.79
CA HIS A 355 6.66 6.53 -7.01
C HIS A 355 7.19 5.09 -7.08
N HIS A 356 6.30 4.09 -7.19
CA HIS A 356 6.71 2.71 -7.43
C HIS A 356 7.28 2.54 -8.84
N VAL A 357 6.61 3.10 -9.85
CA VAL A 357 7.09 3.07 -11.24
C VAL A 357 8.50 3.63 -11.35
N LYS A 358 8.78 4.78 -10.73
CA LYS A 358 10.13 5.36 -10.70
C LYS A 358 11.15 4.38 -10.11
N ARG A 359 10.86 3.82 -8.93
CA ARG A 359 11.76 2.88 -8.24
C ARG A 359 11.94 1.55 -8.98
N PHE A 360 10.90 1.03 -9.63
CA PHE A 360 11.02 -0.19 -10.41
C PHE A 360 11.84 0.02 -11.68
N LYS A 361 11.79 1.20 -12.30
CA LYS A 361 12.68 1.53 -13.40
C LYS A 361 14.13 1.50 -12.94
N GLU A 362 14.45 2.24 -11.87
CA GLU A 362 15.79 2.25 -11.27
C GLU A 362 16.28 0.83 -10.91
N TYR A 363 15.41 0.02 -10.32
CA TYR A 363 15.73 -1.37 -9.97
C TYR A 363 15.95 -2.27 -11.20
N LEU A 364 15.10 -2.21 -12.22
CA LEU A 364 15.25 -3.02 -13.43
C LEU A 364 16.46 -2.57 -14.27
N ASP A 365 16.81 -1.28 -14.25
CA ASP A 365 18.04 -0.77 -14.85
C ASP A 365 19.27 -1.41 -14.18
N THR A 366 19.30 -1.49 -12.84
CA THR A 366 20.36 -2.20 -12.12
C THR A 366 20.42 -3.70 -12.44
N VAL A 367 19.26 -4.36 -12.61
CA VAL A 367 19.18 -5.77 -13.02
C VAL A 367 19.51 -5.96 -14.51
N LYS A 368 19.55 -4.89 -15.30
CA LYS A 368 20.02 -4.93 -16.69
C LYS A 368 21.53 -4.73 -16.75
N GLU A 369 22.05 -3.73 -16.05
CA GLU A 369 23.49 -3.42 -15.97
C GLU A 369 24.29 -4.63 -15.47
N SER A 370 23.64 -5.47 -14.66
CA SER A 370 24.16 -6.75 -14.19
C SER A 370 24.38 -7.84 -15.22
N GLY A 371 23.83 -7.69 -16.42
CA GLY A 371 23.72 -8.77 -17.40
C GLY A 371 22.71 -9.87 -17.04
N THR A 372 21.86 -9.68 -16.02
CA THR A 372 20.80 -10.66 -15.68
C THR A 372 19.65 -10.61 -16.69
N ILE A 373 19.33 -9.43 -17.22
CA ILE A 373 18.34 -9.21 -18.28
C ILE A 373 18.91 -8.23 -19.31
N SER A 374 18.45 -8.29 -20.55
CA SER A 374 18.81 -7.31 -21.60
C SER A 374 17.89 -6.08 -21.61
N GLU A 375 16.62 -6.23 -21.21
CA GLU A 375 15.63 -5.15 -21.21
C GLU A 375 14.72 -5.17 -19.97
N GLY A 376 14.52 -4.00 -19.37
CA GLY A 376 13.55 -3.76 -18.30
C GLY A 376 12.66 -2.55 -18.63
N LYS A 377 11.34 -2.73 -18.57
CA LYS A 377 10.36 -1.68 -18.87
C LYS A 377 9.27 -1.62 -17.82
N VAL A 378 8.97 -0.42 -17.33
CA VAL A 378 7.85 -0.18 -16.42
C VAL A 378 6.86 0.79 -17.05
N ILE A 379 5.62 0.32 -17.22
CA ILE A 379 4.48 1.02 -17.78
C ILE A 379 3.66 1.58 -16.62
N TYR A 380 3.53 2.91 -16.59
CA TYR A 380 2.64 3.59 -15.66
C TYR A 380 1.19 3.41 -16.11
N VAL A 381 0.36 2.88 -15.23
CA VAL A 381 -1.09 2.79 -15.44
C VAL A 381 -1.76 3.85 -14.57
N PRO A 382 -2.61 4.73 -15.12
CA PRO A 382 -3.37 5.67 -14.29
C PRO A 382 -4.24 4.90 -13.28
N GLY A 383 -4.08 5.21 -11.99
CA GLY A 383 -4.81 4.57 -10.90
C GLY A 383 -6.30 4.94 -10.90
N ILE A 384 -7.09 4.22 -11.68
CA ILE A 384 -8.53 4.44 -11.82
C ILE A 384 -9.29 3.79 -10.67
N ARG A 385 -10.33 4.47 -10.20
CA ARG A 385 -11.26 3.97 -9.19
C ARG A 385 -12.48 3.31 -9.85
N PRO A 386 -13.14 2.36 -9.18
CA PRO A 386 -14.38 1.79 -9.68
C PRO A 386 -15.52 2.81 -9.56
N GLU A 387 -16.69 2.47 -10.10
CA GLU A 387 -17.90 3.27 -9.95
C GLU A 387 -18.15 3.67 -8.48
N TYR A 388 -18.57 4.93 -8.29
CA TYR A 388 -18.78 5.50 -6.97
C TYR A 388 -19.98 4.84 -6.27
N ASN A 389 -19.69 4.10 -5.19
CA ASN A 389 -20.71 3.35 -4.44
C ASN A 389 -20.71 3.72 -2.94
N PRO A 390 -21.44 4.78 -2.52
CA PRO A 390 -21.51 5.19 -1.13
C PRO A 390 -22.08 4.15 -0.18
N GLU A 391 -23.10 3.41 -0.61
CA GLU A 391 -23.79 2.44 0.22
C GLU A 391 -22.91 1.23 0.56
N TRP A 392 -22.11 0.78 -0.42
CA TRP A 392 -21.07 -0.20 -0.18
C TRP A 392 -20.03 0.29 0.84
N GLN A 393 -19.51 1.51 0.68
CA GLN A 393 -18.52 2.05 1.62
C GLN A 393 -19.09 2.11 3.04
N LYS A 394 -20.32 2.61 3.20
CA LYS A 394 -20.98 2.73 4.52
C LYS A 394 -21.11 1.37 5.18
N ARG A 395 -21.55 0.35 4.44
CA ARG A 395 -21.67 -1.03 4.93
C ARG A 395 -20.32 -1.59 5.37
N VAL A 396 -19.26 -1.44 4.56
CA VAL A 396 -17.92 -1.97 4.87
C VAL A 396 -17.35 -1.31 6.12
N ILE A 397 -17.41 0.03 6.23
CA ILE A 397 -16.93 0.75 7.41
C ILE A 397 -17.77 0.45 8.64
N GLY A 398 -19.10 0.37 8.49
CA GLY A 398 -20.00 -0.06 9.57
C GLY A 398 -19.58 -1.41 10.13
N HIS A 399 -19.34 -2.39 9.26
CA HIS A 399 -18.86 -3.71 9.67
C HIS A 399 -17.49 -3.69 10.36
N ILE A 400 -16.55 -2.89 9.85
CA ILE A 400 -15.23 -2.72 10.50
C ILE A 400 -15.43 -2.24 11.94
N ILE A 401 -16.27 -1.21 12.13
CA ILE A 401 -16.58 -0.65 13.45
C ILE A 401 -17.30 -1.68 14.35
N GLU A 402 -18.29 -2.40 13.82
CA GLU A 402 -19.02 -3.44 14.56
C GLU A 402 -18.09 -4.56 15.04
N THR A 403 -17.22 -5.07 14.17
CA THR A 403 -16.25 -6.11 14.54
C THR A 403 -15.24 -5.62 15.57
N HIS A 404 -14.81 -4.35 15.46
CA HIS A 404 -13.93 -3.74 16.45
C HIS A 404 -14.62 -3.62 17.81
N ASN A 405 -15.85 -3.11 17.83
CA ASN A 405 -16.64 -2.98 19.05
C ASN A 405 -16.87 -4.34 19.71
N LYS A 406 -17.15 -5.40 18.94
CA LYS A 406 -17.29 -6.76 19.46
C LYS A 406 -15.98 -7.25 20.11
N ALA A 407 -14.85 -7.13 19.41
CA ALA A 407 -13.55 -7.52 19.95
C ALA A 407 -13.20 -6.73 21.23
N LEU A 408 -13.55 -5.44 21.28
CA LEU A 408 -13.32 -4.59 22.43
C LEU A 408 -14.19 -5.01 23.63
N LEU A 409 -15.46 -5.37 23.40
CA LEU A 409 -16.36 -5.89 24.44
C LEU A 409 -15.85 -7.22 24.98
N GLU A 410 -15.48 -8.16 24.11
CA GLU A 410 -14.89 -9.44 24.48
C GLU A 410 -13.64 -9.25 25.34
N HIS A 411 -12.80 -8.26 25.01
CA HIS A 411 -11.62 -7.95 25.80
C HIS A 411 -11.94 -7.31 27.16
N VAL A 412 -12.68 -6.19 27.16
CA VAL A 412 -12.90 -5.35 28.34
C VAL A 412 -13.90 -5.95 29.32
N LYS A 413 -14.97 -6.59 28.82
CA LYS A 413 -16.03 -7.15 29.67
C LYS A 413 -15.80 -8.62 30.00
N GLU A 414 -15.38 -9.42 29.02
CA GLU A 414 -15.23 -10.88 29.20
C GLU A 414 -13.79 -11.31 29.52
N GLY A 415 -12.83 -10.39 29.49
CA GLY A 415 -11.43 -10.67 29.79
C GLY A 415 -10.72 -11.51 28.72
N LYS A 416 -11.29 -11.65 27.52
CA LYS A 416 -10.65 -12.36 26.41
C LYS A 416 -9.41 -11.60 25.95
N VAL A 417 -8.33 -12.33 25.69
CA VAL A 417 -7.06 -11.75 25.22
C VAL A 417 -6.83 -11.96 23.73
N THR A 418 -7.61 -12.84 23.09
CA THR A 418 -7.51 -13.14 21.67
C THR A 418 -8.86 -13.63 21.15
N GLY A 419 -9.14 -13.46 19.86
CA GLY A 419 -10.32 -14.04 19.25
C GLY A 419 -10.33 -14.01 17.73
N LYS A 420 -11.40 -14.56 17.15
CA LYS A 420 -11.69 -14.48 15.71
C LYS A 420 -12.73 -13.39 15.47
N CYS A 421 -12.57 -12.61 14.41
CA CYS A 421 -13.61 -11.71 13.91
C CYS A 421 -14.28 -12.35 12.69
N GLN A 422 -15.56 -12.08 12.51
CA GLN A 422 -16.22 -12.41 11.25
C GLN A 422 -15.81 -11.36 10.22
N GLN A 423 -14.85 -11.69 9.37
CA GLN A 423 -14.33 -10.73 8.39
C GLN A 423 -15.22 -10.57 7.16
N ARG A 424 -16.17 -11.47 6.88
CA ARG A 424 -17.16 -11.29 5.81
C ARG A 424 -18.55 -11.17 6.41
N LEU A 425 -19.27 -10.11 6.05
CA LEU A 425 -20.70 -10.07 6.34
C LEU A 425 -21.42 -11.03 5.41
N GLU A 426 -22.53 -11.58 5.89
CA GLU A 426 -23.53 -12.10 4.96
C GLU A 426 -24.09 -10.91 4.17
N TRP A 427 -24.13 -11.03 2.85
CA TRP A 427 -24.83 -10.06 2.03
C TRP A 427 -26.32 -10.17 2.33
N ILE A 428 -26.86 -9.09 2.90
CA ILE A 428 -28.25 -9.03 3.33
C ILE A 428 -29.11 -8.88 2.08
N GLU A 429 -29.48 -9.99 1.43
CA GLU A 429 -30.39 -9.93 0.28
C GLU A 429 -31.82 -9.54 0.67
N ASN A 430 -32.25 -9.71 1.93
CA ASN A 430 -33.60 -9.36 2.39
C ASN A 430 -33.70 -9.27 3.93
N ARG A 431 -33.16 -8.22 4.56
CA ARG A 431 -33.72 -7.76 5.85
C ARG A 431 -34.36 -6.39 5.60
N GLY A 432 -35.69 -6.34 5.73
CA GLY A 432 -36.44 -5.10 5.65
C GLY A 432 -35.92 -4.11 6.68
N LYS A 433 -35.55 -2.91 6.22
CA LYS A 433 -34.97 -1.77 6.96
C LYS A 433 -33.74 -2.14 7.82
N PRO A 434 -32.64 -1.38 7.74
CA PRO A 434 -31.69 -1.43 8.84
C PRO A 434 -32.47 -0.94 10.07
N GLU A 435 -32.78 -1.85 11.00
CA GLU A 435 -32.86 -1.42 12.39
C GLU A 435 -31.55 -0.70 12.62
N ASP A 436 -31.69 0.58 12.91
CA ASP A 436 -30.59 1.44 13.29
C ASP A 436 -29.78 0.70 14.37
N PRO A 437 -28.52 0.32 14.13
CA PRO A 437 -27.74 -0.42 15.13
C PRO A 437 -27.37 0.46 16.33
N LEU A 438 -27.92 1.69 16.39
CA LEU A 438 -27.59 2.77 17.32
C LEU A 438 -28.18 2.64 18.73
N ASP A 439 -28.89 1.57 19.10
CA ASP A 439 -29.35 1.44 20.50
C ASP A 439 -28.30 0.75 21.38
N ALA A 440 -27.38 1.55 21.93
CA ALA A 440 -26.29 1.09 22.79
C ALA A 440 -26.36 1.74 24.18
N GLY A 441 -26.78 0.96 25.18
CA GLY A 441 -26.66 1.29 26.60
C GLY A 441 -25.23 1.22 27.18
N SER A 442 -24.18 1.59 26.43
CA SER A 442 -22.80 1.56 26.94
C SER A 442 -21.91 2.67 26.37
N SER A 443 -21.29 3.45 27.25
CA SER A 443 -20.58 4.71 26.97
C SER A 443 -19.22 4.60 26.26
N ASN A 444 -18.77 3.43 25.82
CA ASN A 444 -17.36 3.19 25.41
C ASN A 444 -17.17 2.55 24.01
N LEU A 445 -18.22 2.49 23.18
CA LEU A 445 -18.14 1.89 21.83
C LEU A 445 -18.02 2.95 20.75
N LEU A 446 -17.32 2.61 19.67
CA LEU A 446 -17.20 3.47 18.50
C LEU A 446 -18.56 3.62 17.82
N GLN A 447 -18.93 4.86 17.50
CA GLN A 447 -20.17 5.18 16.79
C GLN A 447 -19.87 6.10 15.62
N LEU A 448 -20.47 5.80 14.47
CA LEU A 448 -20.44 6.69 13.31
C LEU A 448 -21.29 7.94 13.60
N LYS A 449 -20.71 9.11 13.37
CA LYS A 449 -21.39 10.40 13.55
C LYS A 449 -21.04 11.35 12.42
N SER A 450 -21.98 12.26 12.14
CA SER A 450 -21.77 13.37 11.24
C SER A 450 -20.90 14.42 11.93
N LEU A 451 -19.68 14.64 11.44
CA LEU A 451 -18.69 15.57 12.01
C LEU A 451 -18.40 16.72 11.03
N PRO A 452 -18.22 17.95 11.53
CA PRO A 452 -17.83 19.07 10.68
C PRO A 452 -16.41 18.83 10.14
N ALA A 453 -16.24 18.90 8.81
CA ALA A 453 -14.97 18.63 8.14
C ALA A 453 -14.36 19.89 7.49
N GLN A 454 -15.21 20.77 6.94
CA GLN A 454 -14.80 21.99 6.25
C GLN A 454 -15.72 23.16 6.61
N THR A 455 -15.21 24.39 6.54
CA THR A 455 -16.04 25.61 6.61
C THR A 455 -16.45 26.02 5.19
N VAL A 456 -17.75 26.16 4.99
CA VAL A 456 -18.38 26.34 3.66
C VAL A 456 -19.52 27.36 3.72
N ILE A 457 -20.01 27.75 2.55
CA ILE A 457 -21.35 28.30 2.39
C ILE A 457 -22.20 27.19 1.80
N ALA A 458 -23.11 26.65 2.61
CA ALA A 458 -24.08 25.65 2.18
C ALA A 458 -25.18 26.34 1.37
N LEU A 459 -25.35 25.94 0.11
CA LEU A 459 -26.29 26.56 -0.80
C LEU A 459 -27.73 26.12 -0.51
N SER A 460 -28.70 27.00 -0.79
CA SER A 460 -30.11 26.64 -0.72
C SER A 460 -30.48 25.63 -1.81
N THR A 461 -31.48 24.77 -1.56
CA THR A 461 -31.95 23.78 -2.56
C THR A 461 -32.31 24.43 -3.90
N GLN A 462 -32.91 25.61 -3.86
CA GLN A 462 -33.21 26.38 -5.08
C GLN A 462 -31.94 26.75 -5.85
N SER A 463 -30.91 27.25 -5.16
CA SER A 463 -29.62 27.59 -5.78
C SER A 463 -28.94 26.36 -6.39
N ILE A 464 -28.97 25.22 -5.68
CA ILE A 464 -28.39 23.96 -6.15
C ILE A 464 -29.05 23.51 -7.46
N ASN A 465 -30.39 23.51 -7.50
CA ASN A 465 -31.15 23.12 -8.68
C ASN A 465 -30.88 24.06 -9.86
N SER A 466 -30.94 25.38 -9.63
CA SER A 466 -30.65 26.38 -10.66
C SER A 466 -29.24 26.23 -11.23
N LEU A 467 -28.23 26.01 -10.37
CA LEU A 467 -26.85 25.76 -10.81
C LEU A 467 -26.75 24.48 -11.65
N LYS A 468 -27.38 23.39 -11.20
CA LYS A 468 -27.36 22.11 -11.90
C LYS A 468 -27.96 22.26 -13.30
N GLU A 469 -29.14 22.85 -13.43
CA GLU A 469 -29.81 23.07 -14.72
C GLU A 469 -29.01 23.99 -15.63
N SER A 470 -28.52 25.11 -15.08
CA SER A 470 -27.79 26.13 -15.84
C SER A 470 -26.45 25.64 -16.38
N TYR A 471 -25.70 24.84 -15.62
CA TYR A 471 -24.32 24.46 -15.95
C TYR A 471 -24.19 23.03 -16.50
N ALA A 472 -25.23 22.20 -16.40
CA ALA A 472 -25.20 20.84 -16.97
C ALA A 472 -24.89 20.82 -18.47
N PRO A 473 -25.44 21.69 -19.34
CA PRO A 473 -25.09 21.69 -20.76
C PRO A 473 -23.60 22.02 -21.01
N ILE A 474 -23.01 22.89 -20.18
CA ILE A 474 -21.58 23.22 -20.25
C ILE A 474 -20.76 21.98 -19.89
N PHE A 475 -21.07 21.35 -18.75
CA PHE A 475 -20.40 20.14 -18.32
C PHE A 475 -20.51 19.04 -19.37
N GLN A 476 -21.71 18.77 -19.89
CA GLN A 476 -21.93 17.78 -20.94
C GLN A 476 -21.14 18.10 -22.23
N SER A 477 -21.11 19.35 -22.67
CA SER A 477 -20.33 19.75 -23.85
C SER A 477 -18.82 19.60 -23.64
N GLN A 478 -18.30 19.99 -22.47
CA GLN A 478 -16.91 19.72 -22.09
C GLN A 478 -16.65 18.22 -22.09
N MET A 479 -17.61 17.44 -21.59
CA MET A 479 -17.46 16.02 -21.51
C MET A 479 -17.44 15.33 -22.88
N GLU A 480 -18.29 15.73 -23.83
CA GLU A 480 -18.25 15.21 -25.20
C GLU A 480 -16.94 15.57 -25.93
N LYS A 481 -16.40 16.77 -25.69
CA LYS A 481 -15.07 17.15 -26.21
C LYS A 481 -13.96 16.25 -25.65
N ASN A 482 -14.08 15.90 -24.36
CA ASN A 482 -13.12 15.06 -23.65
C ASN A 482 -13.28 13.56 -23.98
N LYS A 483 -14.48 13.08 -24.32
CA LYS A 483 -14.75 11.69 -24.74
C LYS A 483 -13.92 11.25 -25.96
N LYS A 484 -13.39 12.19 -26.76
CA LYS A 484 -12.45 11.92 -27.86
C LYS A 484 -11.00 11.63 -27.40
N LYS A 485 -10.69 11.78 -26.10
CA LYS A 485 -9.34 11.58 -25.53
C LYS A 485 -9.43 10.77 -24.24
N GLU A 486 -9.16 9.47 -24.32
CA GLU A 486 -8.67 8.56 -23.25
C GLU A 486 -9.40 8.49 -21.88
N TRP A 487 -10.42 9.31 -21.61
CA TRP A 487 -11.01 9.46 -20.27
C TRP A 487 -12.01 8.34 -19.92
N LYS A 488 -12.56 7.67 -20.95
CA LYS A 488 -13.64 6.67 -20.79
C LYS A 488 -13.00 5.31 -20.61
N TYR A 489 -12.38 5.10 -19.46
CA TYR A 489 -12.05 3.75 -19.01
C TYR A 489 -13.37 3.07 -18.69
N PHE A 490 -13.74 2.05 -19.46
CA PHE A 490 -14.96 1.28 -19.26
C PHE A 490 -14.96 0.73 -17.81
N GLY A 491 -15.96 1.11 -17.00
CA GLY A 491 -16.05 0.74 -15.58
C GLY A 491 -15.35 1.68 -14.57
N GLY A 492 -14.64 2.72 -15.03
CA GLY A 492 -13.99 3.67 -14.13
C GLY A 492 -14.94 4.70 -13.51
N GLU A 493 -14.52 5.29 -12.38
CA GLU A 493 -15.25 6.34 -11.67
C GLU A 493 -15.55 7.53 -12.60
N GLU A 494 -16.82 7.91 -12.65
CA GLU A 494 -17.30 9.08 -13.37
C GLU A 494 -17.55 10.27 -12.43
N PRO A 495 -17.52 11.51 -12.95
CA PRO A 495 -17.86 12.69 -12.17
C PRO A 495 -19.32 12.68 -11.71
N VAL A 496 -19.52 13.04 -10.45
CA VAL A 496 -20.84 13.16 -9.82
C VAL A 496 -21.09 14.63 -9.46
N PHE A 497 -22.36 15.03 -9.43
CA PHE A 497 -22.73 16.38 -9.03
C PHE A 497 -22.66 16.54 -7.50
N PHE A 498 -21.90 17.53 -7.04
CA PHE A 498 -21.70 17.93 -5.63
C PHE A 498 -21.85 19.45 -5.44
N GLY A 499 -22.62 20.13 -6.29
CA GLY A 499 -22.75 21.59 -6.31
C GLY A 499 -23.52 22.20 -5.13
N ASP A 500 -23.34 21.67 -3.92
CA ASP A 500 -24.06 22.05 -2.70
C ASP A 500 -23.30 23.05 -1.83
N ASN A 501 -21.97 23.15 -1.98
CA ASN A 501 -21.13 23.94 -1.07
C ASN A 501 -20.11 24.83 -1.79
N VAL A 502 -20.08 26.11 -1.44
CA VAL A 502 -18.93 26.99 -1.71
C VAL A 502 -17.89 26.76 -0.62
N TYR A 503 -16.66 26.42 -0.99
CA TYR A 503 -15.61 26.13 -0.01
C TYR A 503 -14.84 27.39 0.38
N ILE A 504 -15.02 27.81 1.64
CA ILE A 504 -14.24 28.90 2.25
C ILE A 504 -12.88 28.36 2.70
N SER A 505 -12.87 27.17 3.30
CA SER A 505 -11.66 26.48 3.75
C SER A 505 -11.82 24.97 3.65
N GLN A 506 -10.75 24.26 3.29
CA GLN A 506 -10.71 22.79 3.29
C GLN A 506 -10.64 22.16 4.70
N LYS A 507 -10.71 22.98 5.75
CA LYS A 507 -10.74 22.59 7.16
C LYS A 507 -11.74 23.43 7.92
N VAL A 508 -12.23 22.92 9.05
CA VAL A 508 -13.01 23.70 10.02
C VAL A 508 -12.16 24.89 10.51
N MET A 509 -12.69 26.09 10.31
CA MET A 509 -12.08 27.33 10.79
C MET A 509 -12.56 27.66 12.21
N PRO A 510 -11.70 28.27 13.05
CA PRO A 510 -12.16 28.94 14.26
C PRO A 510 -13.19 30.02 13.93
N LYS A 511 -14.18 30.23 14.81
CA LYS A 511 -15.26 31.22 14.60
C LYS A 511 -14.71 32.61 14.28
N GLU A 512 -13.65 33.01 14.96
CA GLU A 512 -13.01 34.33 14.83
C GLU A 512 -12.27 34.51 13.49
N SER A 513 -12.03 33.42 12.75
CA SER A 513 -11.28 33.42 11.49
C SER A 513 -12.19 33.36 10.26
N ILE A 514 -13.50 33.24 10.44
CA ILE A 514 -14.44 33.23 9.32
C ILE A 514 -14.44 34.64 8.68
N PRO A 515 -14.13 34.75 7.38
CA PRO A 515 -13.83 36.04 6.74
C PRO A 515 -15.03 36.98 6.66
N PHE A 516 -16.24 36.46 6.72
CA PHE A 516 -17.48 37.23 6.70
C PHE A 516 -18.51 36.50 7.55
N GLY A 517 -19.17 37.20 8.48
CA GLY A 517 -20.21 36.63 9.33
C GLY A 517 -19.73 35.51 10.27
N ILE A 518 -20.70 34.72 10.73
CA ILE A 518 -20.53 33.54 11.60
C ILE A 518 -21.33 32.36 11.06
N ILE A 519 -21.10 31.15 11.60
CA ILE A 519 -21.96 30.00 11.31
C ILE A 519 -23.43 30.36 11.56
N GLY A 520 -24.30 30.07 10.60
CA GLY A 520 -25.71 30.46 10.59
C GLY A 520 -26.01 31.75 9.82
N THR A 521 -24.99 32.50 9.39
CA THR A 521 -25.19 33.74 8.64
C THR A 521 -25.71 33.42 7.24
N LYS A 522 -26.88 33.96 6.90
CA LYS A 522 -27.46 33.87 5.57
C LYS A 522 -26.81 34.88 4.64
N LEU A 523 -26.45 34.42 3.46
CA LEU A 523 -25.83 35.20 2.40
C LEU A 523 -26.74 35.17 1.18
N ASN A 524 -27.21 36.35 0.80
CA ASN A 524 -27.94 36.57 -0.43
C ASN A 524 -26.97 37.15 -1.46
N ASP A 525 -27.16 36.81 -2.73
CA ASP A 525 -26.38 37.35 -3.85
C ASP A 525 -24.88 36.96 -3.88
N ILE A 526 -24.58 35.67 -3.67
CA ILE A 526 -23.24 35.11 -3.91
C ILE A 526 -23.01 35.06 -5.42
N LYS A 527 -22.07 35.86 -5.92
CA LYS A 527 -21.87 36.08 -7.35
C LYS A 527 -21.00 34.98 -7.95
N VAL A 528 -21.48 34.32 -9.00
CA VAL A 528 -20.68 33.42 -9.83
C VAL A 528 -19.97 34.26 -10.88
N THR A 529 -18.64 34.25 -10.87
CA THR A 529 -17.81 35.13 -11.70
C THR A 529 -17.22 34.42 -12.91
N ALA A 530 -16.90 33.13 -12.78
CA ALA A 530 -16.32 32.33 -13.85
C ALA A 530 -16.58 30.84 -13.64
N TYR A 531 -16.38 30.05 -14.70
CA TYR A 531 -16.37 28.59 -14.67
C TYR A 531 -15.10 28.03 -15.30
N SER A 532 -14.69 26.82 -14.88
CA SER A 532 -13.51 26.15 -15.42
C SER A 532 -13.76 25.65 -16.84
N ASP A 533 -12.82 25.90 -17.74
CA ASP A 533 -12.80 25.35 -19.10
C ASP A 533 -11.48 24.67 -19.39
N SER A 534 -11.34 23.44 -18.89
CA SER A 534 -10.13 22.64 -19.10
C SER A 534 -10.45 21.37 -19.89
N PRO A 535 -9.89 21.19 -21.09
CA PRO A 535 -10.09 19.98 -21.89
C PRO A 535 -9.38 18.74 -21.32
N LYS A 536 -8.67 18.88 -20.19
CA LYS A 536 -7.95 17.79 -19.53
C LYS A 536 -8.59 17.33 -18.23
N LEU A 537 -9.53 18.10 -17.68
CA LEU A 537 -10.07 17.82 -16.36
C LEU A 537 -11.50 17.25 -16.45
N PRO A 538 -11.76 16.12 -15.78
CA PRO A 538 -13.08 15.51 -15.65
C PRO A 538 -13.98 16.28 -14.66
N CYS A 539 -13.95 17.62 -14.63
CA CYS A 539 -14.65 18.40 -13.63
C CYS A 539 -15.18 19.73 -14.16
N LEU A 540 -16.19 20.27 -13.48
CA LEU A 540 -16.66 21.64 -13.65
C LEU A 540 -16.67 22.35 -12.30
N LEU A 541 -15.83 23.37 -12.20
CA LEU A 541 -15.64 24.22 -11.03
C LEU A 541 -16.15 25.62 -11.34
N LEU A 542 -16.76 26.26 -10.34
CA LEU A 542 -17.14 27.67 -10.41
C LEU A 542 -16.26 28.51 -9.49
N GLN A 543 -15.94 29.70 -9.95
CA GLN A 543 -15.32 30.75 -9.14
C GLN A 543 -16.41 31.70 -8.67
N VAL A 544 -16.53 31.84 -7.35
CA VAL A 544 -17.56 32.69 -6.74
C VAL A 544 -16.94 33.77 -5.88
N GLN A 545 -17.64 34.89 -5.80
CA GLN A 545 -17.30 36.04 -4.98
C GLN A 545 -18.41 36.26 -3.95
N VAL A 546 -18.00 36.56 -2.72
CA VAL A 546 -18.91 36.79 -1.59
C VAL A 546 -18.72 38.22 -1.09
N GLY A 547 -19.78 39.02 -1.11
CA GLY A 547 -19.74 40.44 -0.76
C GLY A 547 -18.97 41.29 -1.78
N ASP A 548 -18.63 42.51 -1.37
CA ASP A 548 -18.04 43.53 -2.25
C ASP A 548 -16.52 43.41 -2.38
N ASN A 549 -15.88 42.49 -1.65
CA ASN A 549 -14.44 42.28 -1.73
C ASN A 549 -14.08 41.49 -3.00
N THR A 550 -13.54 42.18 -4.00
CA THR A 550 -13.15 41.61 -5.30
C THR A 550 -11.94 40.67 -5.22
N ASP A 551 -11.17 40.73 -4.15
CA ASP A 551 -9.90 39.99 -4.02
C ASP A 551 -10.11 38.57 -3.47
N SER A 552 -11.27 38.30 -2.84
CA SER A 552 -11.57 37.01 -2.21
C SER A 552 -12.45 36.14 -3.11
N LYS A 553 -11.79 35.28 -3.90
CA LYS A 553 -12.44 34.31 -4.79
C LYS A 553 -12.44 32.91 -4.17
N TYR A 554 -13.62 32.29 -4.12
CA TYR A 554 -13.84 30.94 -3.59
C TYR A 554 -14.22 29.97 -4.69
N ILE A 555 -14.09 28.67 -4.41
CA ILE A 555 -14.39 27.59 -5.35
C ILE A 555 -15.69 26.90 -4.95
N LEU A 556 -16.59 26.74 -5.93
CA LEU A 556 -17.80 25.94 -5.85
C LEU A 556 -17.68 24.80 -6.88
N PRO A 557 -17.27 23.60 -6.46
CA PRO A 557 -17.14 22.48 -7.37
C PRO A 557 -18.53 21.90 -7.68
N LEU A 558 -18.91 21.84 -8.96
CA LEU A 558 -20.22 21.32 -9.37
C LEU A 558 -20.17 19.84 -9.73
N TRP A 559 -19.27 19.45 -10.64
CA TRP A 559 -19.07 18.06 -11.04
C TRP A 559 -17.60 17.70 -10.90
N TYR A 560 -17.29 16.57 -10.29
CA TYR A 560 -15.93 16.02 -10.22
C TYR A 560 -15.98 14.54 -9.82
N LYS A 561 -14.89 13.82 -10.09
CA LYS A 561 -14.72 12.45 -9.60
C LYS A 561 -14.55 12.46 -8.09
N PRO A 562 -15.37 11.75 -7.30
CA PRO A 562 -15.28 11.75 -5.84
C PRO A 562 -13.88 11.47 -5.29
N SER A 563 -13.08 10.64 -5.96
CA SER A 563 -11.69 10.38 -5.55
C SER A 563 -10.72 11.55 -5.75
N GLU A 564 -11.05 12.53 -6.58
CA GLU A 564 -10.23 13.70 -6.90
C GLU A 564 -10.59 14.93 -6.06
N PHE A 565 -11.43 14.77 -5.03
CA PHE A 565 -11.94 15.88 -4.21
C PHE A 565 -10.82 16.76 -3.61
N ILE A 566 -9.66 16.20 -3.27
CA ILE A 566 -8.57 16.99 -2.68
C ILE A 566 -7.81 17.74 -3.79
N GLU A 567 -7.65 17.10 -4.93
CA GLU A 567 -6.90 17.51 -6.11
C GLU A 567 -7.56 18.72 -6.78
N ILE A 568 -8.90 18.77 -6.87
CA ILE A 568 -9.62 19.87 -7.52
C ILE A 568 -9.32 21.26 -6.94
N PHE A 569 -8.93 21.34 -5.66
CA PHE A 569 -8.55 22.60 -5.01
C PHE A 569 -7.05 22.92 -5.12
N ARG A 570 -6.24 21.99 -5.63
CA ARG A 570 -4.78 22.14 -5.79
C ARG A 570 -4.36 22.44 -7.22
N PHE A 571 -5.28 22.42 -8.17
CA PHE A 571 -4.98 22.75 -9.56
C PHE A 571 -4.50 24.20 -9.69
N LYS A 572 -3.29 24.36 -10.22
CA LYS A 572 -2.68 25.68 -10.42
C LYS A 572 -3.03 26.29 -11.78
N ASP A 573 -3.29 25.45 -12.78
CA ASP A 573 -3.46 25.85 -14.19
C ASP A 573 -4.91 25.66 -14.68
N ILE A 574 -5.89 26.18 -13.93
CA ILE A 574 -7.29 26.19 -14.38
C ILE A 574 -7.50 27.37 -15.32
N HIS A 575 -7.92 27.10 -16.55
CA HIS A 575 -8.40 28.13 -17.46
C HIS A 575 -9.84 28.53 -17.06
N TRP A 576 -10.02 29.79 -16.68
CA TRP A 576 -11.31 30.33 -16.23
C TRP A 576 -11.97 31.12 -17.35
N LYS A 577 -13.25 30.81 -17.62
CA LYS A 577 -14.11 31.59 -18.50
C LYS A 577 -15.05 32.46 -17.68
N SER A 578 -14.90 33.78 -17.81
CA SER A 578 -15.79 34.74 -17.15
C SER A 578 -17.22 34.59 -17.66
N ILE A 579 -18.17 34.71 -16.75
CA ILE A 579 -19.59 34.80 -17.09
C ILE A 579 -19.85 36.25 -17.51
N LYS A 580 -20.19 36.48 -18.78
CA LYS A 580 -20.50 37.83 -19.28
C LYS A 580 -21.85 38.27 -18.70
N GLN A 581 -21.91 39.50 -18.17
CA GLN A 581 -23.16 40.15 -17.73
C GLN A 581 -24.03 40.63 -18.92
N ASP A 582 -23.53 40.50 -20.14
CA ASP A 582 -24.13 41.07 -21.35
C ASP A 582 -25.28 40.18 -21.85
N GLY A 583 -26.43 40.17 -21.15
CA GLY A 583 -27.79 39.85 -21.63
C GLY A 583 -28.09 38.58 -22.46
N SER A 584 -27.09 37.78 -22.83
CA SER A 584 -27.17 36.63 -23.74
C SER A 584 -26.73 35.32 -23.09
N SER A 585 -26.19 35.39 -21.88
CA SER A 585 -25.83 34.23 -21.06
C SER A 585 -27.02 33.86 -20.17
N SER A 586 -27.71 32.76 -20.48
CA SER A 586 -28.74 32.15 -19.63
C SER A 586 -28.18 31.51 -18.35
N LEU A 587 -26.92 31.78 -18.01
CA LEU A 587 -26.24 31.15 -16.88
C LEU A 587 -26.58 31.85 -15.57
N VAL A 588 -26.81 31.04 -14.55
CA VAL A 588 -26.98 31.51 -13.17
C VAL A 588 -25.71 32.23 -12.72
N SER A 589 -25.85 33.52 -12.45
CA SER A 589 -24.77 34.42 -12.04
C SER A 589 -24.81 34.78 -10.55
N SER A 590 -25.87 34.37 -9.84
CA SER A 590 -26.07 34.68 -8.42
C SER A 590 -26.80 33.54 -7.71
N VAL A 591 -26.35 33.20 -6.50
CA VAL A 591 -26.91 32.14 -5.65
C VAL A 591 -27.02 32.56 -4.19
N ASN A 592 -27.84 31.84 -3.43
CA ASN A 592 -28.06 32.10 -2.01
C ASN A 592 -27.61 30.90 -1.17
N GLY A 593 -27.12 31.18 0.04
CA GLY A 593 -26.67 30.13 0.95
C GLY A 593 -26.49 30.61 2.39
N GLU A 594 -25.92 29.75 3.22
CA GLU A 594 -25.68 30.01 4.64
C GLU A 594 -24.30 29.51 5.03
N ILE A 595 -23.57 30.30 5.82
CA ILE A 595 -22.26 29.90 6.33
C ILE A 595 -22.46 28.72 7.30
N ASN A 596 -21.86 27.58 6.98
CA ASN A 596 -22.04 26.35 7.72
C ASN A 596 -20.78 25.47 7.63
N TYR A 597 -20.89 24.24 8.10
CA TYR A 597 -19.90 23.21 7.88
C TYR A 597 -20.37 22.23 6.80
N ALA A 598 -19.44 21.75 5.99
CA ALA A 598 -19.65 20.52 5.26
C ALA A 598 -19.38 19.36 6.23
N TYR A 599 -20.36 18.50 6.38
CA TYR A 599 -20.28 17.37 7.30
C TYR A 599 -19.83 16.10 6.57
N ARG A 600 -19.09 15.25 7.29
CA ARG A 600 -18.63 13.94 6.83
C ARG A 600 -18.80 12.91 7.95
N LEU A 601 -18.95 11.64 7.60
CA LEU A 601 -19.07 10.57 8.58
C LEU A 601 -17.70 10.30 9.23
N GLY A 602 -17.61 10.44 10.53
CA GLY A 602 -16.44 10.12 11.34
C GLY A 602 -16.81 9.26 12.54
N VAL A 603 -15.85 9.03 13.43
CA VAL A 603 -16.05 8.29 14.69
C VAL A 603 -15.68 9.20 15.85
N LEU A 604 -16.48 9.16 16.92
CA LEU A 604 -16.10 9.75 18.21
C LEU A 604 -15.75 8.62 19.18
N GLU A 605 -14.54 8.66 19.73
CA GLU A 605 -14.19 7.90 20.92
C GLU A 605 -14.74 8.67 22.12
N THR A 606 -15.77 8.14 22.78
CA THR A 606 -16.21 8.69 24.07
C THR A 606 -15.10 8.43 25.09
N SER A 607 -14.46 9.50 25.55
CA SER A 607 -13.40 9.41 26.55
C SER A 607 -13.92 8.79 27.84
N LEU A 608 -13.14 7.90 28.44
CA LEU A 608 -13.31 7.47 29.83
C LEU A 608 -13.43 8.74 30.69
N GLY A 609 -14.64 9.00 31.19
CA GLY A 609 -14.83 9.96 32.27
C GLY A 609 -13.81 9.60 33.35
N LYS A 610 -12.89 10.52 33.65
CA LYS A 610 -12.02 10.40 34.81
C LYS A 610 -12.94 10.07 35.99
N ARG A 611 -12.77 8.90 36.60
CA ARG A 611 -13.30 8.65 37.95
C ARG A 611 -12.78 9.80 38.80
N THR A 612 -13.65 10.74 39.14
CA THR A 612 -13.42 11.66 40.24
C THR A 612 -13.10 10.79 41.44
N ARG A 613 -11.96 11.07 42.09
CA ARG A 613 -11.63 10.46 43.38
C ARG A 613 -12.80 10.73 44.31
N ASP A 614 -13.55 9.70 44.65
CA ASP A 614 -14.44 9.74 45.79
C ASP A 614 -13.63 9.99 47.05
N ASP A 615 -14.11 10.98 47.79
CA ASP A 615 -13.55 11.50 49.01
C ASP A 615 -13.93 10.56 50.16
N THR A 616 -13.31 9.39 50.22
CA THR A 616 -13.37 8.52 51.41
C THR A 616 -12.00 7.92 51.68
N THR A 617 -11.17 8.72 52.35
CA THR A 617 -9.88 8.28 52.90
C THR A 617 -10.11 7.66 54.28
N PRO A 618 -9.68 6.42 54.56
CA PRO A 618 -9.34 5.99 55.91
C PRO A 618 -7.83 6.23 56.17
N PRO A 619 -7.42 6.49 57.42
CA PRO A 619 -6.15 7.14 57.72
C PRO A 619 -4.93 6.25 57.50
N ARG A 620 -3.85 6.88 57.00
CA ARG A 620 -2.53 6.28 56.80
C ARG A 620 -1.94 5.74 58.11
N ARG A 621 -1.56 4.46 58.12
CA ARG A 621 -0.56 3.94 59.08
C ARG A 621 0.83 4.38 58.62
N SER A 622 1.52 5.09 59.50
CA SER A 622 2.91 5.51 59.34
C SER A 622 3.85 4.31 59.49
N ILE A 623 4.78 4.16 58.55
CA ILE A 623 6.00 3.37 58.79
C ILE A 623 7.18 4.32 58.60
N ARG A 624 7.79 4.66 59.73
CA ARG A 624 9.07 5.36 59.84
C ARG A 624 10.17 4.50 59.20
N HIS A 625 10.94 5.09 58.30
CA HIS A 625 12.30 4.62 58.05
C HIS A 625 13.16 4.87 59.30
N LYS A 626 13.85 3.83 59.76
CA LYS A 626 15.08 3.96 60.54
C LYS A 626 16.22 3.41 59.66
N ARG A 627 17.18 4.32 59.48
CA ARG A 627 18.58 4.22 59.04
C ARG A 627 19.08 2.88 58.53
#